data_AF-A0A1M6U859-F1
#
_entry.id   AF-A0A1M6U859-F1
#
_cell.length_a   1.000
_cell.length_b   1.000
_cell.length_c   1.000
_cell.angle_alpha   90.00
_cell.angle_beta   90.00
_cell.angle_gamma   90.00
#
_symmetry.space_group_name_H-M   'P 1'
#
loop_
_entity.id
_entity.type
_entity.pdbx_description
1 polymer ?
#
loop_
_entity_poly.entity_id
_entity_poly.type
_entity_poly.pdbx_seq_one_letter_code
_entity_poly.pdbx_strand_id
1 'polypeptide(L)'
;MSFLNQITHPEKLVETKVNFFADYYNFAAAQIEKSDYIDVENHLSLVEKMIFQIVHNNNNCSKYIDSYLTHPFLQKDNKYFKEYKNHSLVSNLFEEYKKEGKPNQKVKWINENQNFKSSLIRFSIELKKVMFKKSLKEIISFLKCIHNISEHQSDLIHHTNILISEFLLTNRAQDDIIETFSRIITKDINNFPFPKSFLKENKDNLLEAKKEYIENRTFDQQFEGILHFLKETKKQEYFVFRIYNIQAERTFRFKYDQVTFYHPENEKLETLKVHVKKQPFSQDFFLKKDMILATVKVSSSSNRIAKQIAINTIKRELEFLDYKCGANSLFENHSYIVTTDFKNLSSKWSRKENSHTISQWNKKSLENNPFLLLKKVNQKCREHFLNYEYLHVKSQISRSPEDYWHYFETLLKVVSENTTNIINIISSILVLSSNKTEKSLIRNYLINSVINSSASQLEMSQKHFVEIRNSNNFDFQIIKKEVNHPFVNYLFERQNLITNNKKLKSYYTRLLWDCYSQRNSIMHSYHSNEKGLILIDSKLPKLALRFRKTLMDAMLETKELSFVELIEKLTQK
;
A
#
# COMPACT_ATOMS: atom_id res chain seq x y z
N MET A 1 -7.78 11.09 -13.45
CA MET A 1 -8.44 10.43 -12.30
C MET A 1 -9.64 11.30 -11.94
N SER A 2 -10.85 10.73 -11.90
CA SER A 2 -12.04 11.47 -11.45
C SER A 2 -12.00 11.58 -9.93
N PHE A 3 -12.07 12.79 -9.38
CA PHE A 3 -12.08 13.01 -7.93
C PHE A 3 -13.50 13.00 -7.35
N LEU A 4 -14.48 13.41 -8.15
CA LEU A 4 -15.91 13.25 -7.93
C LEU A 4 -16.53 12.50 -9.11
N ASN A 5 -17.44 11.57 -8.86
CA ASN A 5 -18.12 10.76 -9.87
C ASN A 5 -19.47 11.40 -10.25
N GLN A 6 -19.99 11.06 -11.43
CA GLN A 6 -21.33 11.43 -11.91
C GLN A 6 -22.06 10.20 -12.44
N ILE A 7 -22.26 9.23 -11.56
CA ILE A 7 -23.06 8.06 -11.88
C ILE A 7 -24.52 8.48 -11.79
N THR A 8 -25.27 8.32 -12.87
CA THR A 8 -26.69 8.66 -12.93
C THR A 8 -27.55 7.45 -12.58
N HIS A 9 -28.70 7.70 -11.93
CA HIS A 9 -29.69 6.67 -11.63
C HIS A 9 -31.11 7.26 -11.65
N PRO A 10 -32.14 6.52 -12.09
CA PRO A 10 -33.52 7.03 -12.10
C PRO A 10 -34.00 7.50 -10.72
N GLU A 11 -33.63 6.76 -9.67
CA GLU A 11 -33.89 7.14 -8.28
C GLU A 11 -32.76 7.99 -7.71
N LYS A 12 -33.08 9.24 -7.32
CA LYS A 12 -32.09 10.19 -6.78
C LYS A 12 -31.43 9.75 -5.48
N LEU A 13 -32.14 9.05 -4.59
CA LEU A 13 -31.54 8.53 -3.36
C LEU A 13 -30.44 7.50 -3.64
N VAL A 14 -30.68 6.60 -4.60
CA VAL A 14 -29.68 5.63 -5.05
C VAL A 14 -28.52 6.35 -5.74
N GLU A 15 -28.81 7.32 -6.62
CA GLU A 15 -27.80 8.15 -7.28
C GLU A 15 -26.83 8.79 -6.27
N THR A 16 -27.36 9.46 -5.25
CA THR A 16 -26.59 10.13 -4.20
C THR A 16 -25.70 9.15 -3.43
N LYS A 17 -26.24 7.98 -3.05
CA LYS A 17 -25.46 6.98 -2.31
C LYS A 17 -24.38 6.32 -3.16
N VAL A 18 -24.67 6.05 -4.44
CA VAL A 18 -23.71 5.48 -5.38
C VAL A 18 -22.56 6.46 -5.62
N ASN A 19 -22.83 7.74 -5.82
CA ASN A 19 -21.78 8.75 -5.98
C ASN A 19 -20.96 8.92 -4.69
N PHE A 20 -21.60 8.97 -3.52
CA PHE A 20 -20.86 8.99 -2.25
C PHE A 20 -19.93 7.76 -2.10
N PHE A 21 -20.43 6.56 -2.39
CA PHE A 21 -19.64 5.33 -2.31
C PHE A 21 -18.47 5.36 -3.30
N ALA A 22 -18.71 5.74 -4.56
CA ALA A 22 -17.67 5.83 -5.59
C ALA A 22 -16.57 6.85 -5.22
N ASP A 23 -16.97 8.01 -4.70
CA ASP A 23 -16.04 9.05 -4.30
C ASP A 23 -15.24 8.68 -3.06
N TYR A 24 -15.90 8.12 -2.05
CA TYR A 24 -15.23 7.62 -0.86
C TYR A 24 -14.28 6.47 -1.19
N TYR A 25 -14.66 5.56 -2.10
CA TYR A 25 -13.79 4.48 -2.56
C TYR A 25 -12.53 5.03 -3.25
N ASN A 26 -12.69 5.98 -4.18
CA ASN A 26 -11.54 6.61 -4.85
C ASN A 26 -10.64 7.33 -3.85
N PHE A 27 -11.23 8.04 -2.88
CA PHE A 27 -10.49 8.69 -1.80
C PHE A 27 -9.74 7.68 -0.94
N ALA A 28 -10.42 6.64 -0.46
CA ALA A 28 -9.84 5.61 0.39
C ALA A 28 -8.71 4.89 -0.36
N ALA A 29 -8.90 4.52 -1.61
CA ALA A 29 -7.87 3.95 -2.47
C ALA A 29 -6.68 4.90 -2.66
N ALA A 30 -6.92 6.19 -2.92
CA ALA A 30 -5.86 7.20 -3.11
C ALA A 30 -5.07 7.53 -1.82
N GLN A 31 -5.69 7.34 -0.66
CA GLN A 31 -5.15 7.71 0.64
C GLN A 31 -4.72 6.52 1.51
N ILE A 32 -5.04 5.27 1.16
CA ILE A 32 -4.72 4.09 2.00
C ILE A 32 -3.24 3.99 2.34
N GLU A 33 -2.33 4.39 1.46
CA GLU A 33 -0.90 4.38 1.74
C GLU A 33 -0.41 5.67 2.45
N LYS A 34 -1.25 6.70 2.61
CA LYS A 34 -0.84 8.07 3.02
C LYS A 34 -1.46 8.51 4.34
N SER A 35 -2.75 8.29 4.51
CA SER A 35 -3.53 8.69 5.68
C SER A 35 -3.27 7.70 6.83
N ASP A 36 -3.17 8.20 8.05
CA ASP A 36 -3.05 7.34 9.25
C ASP A 36 -4.40 6.77 9.69
N TYR A 37 -5.49 7.17 9.02
CA TYR A 37 -6.86 6.88 9.44
C TYR A 37 -7.56 5.81 8.62
N ILE A 38 -7.01 5.53 7.44
CA ILE A 38 -7.43 4.43 6.60
C ILE A 38 -6.43 3.32 6.88
N ASP A 39 -6.88 2.29 7.59
CA ASP A 39 -6.04 1.17 7.94
C ASP A 39 -5.86 0.24 6.73
N VAL A 40 -4.65 -0.31 6.57
CA VAL A 40 -4.41 -1.40 5.62
C VAL A 40 -4.87 -2.72 6.19
N GLU A 41 -4.87 -2.85 7.51
CA GLU A 41 -5.25 -4.07 8.19
C GLU A 41 -6.77 -4.30 8.16
N ASN A 42 -7.18 -5.55 8.31
CA ASN A 42 -8.57 -5.96 8.53
C ASN A 42 -8.61 -7.21 9.42
N HIS A 43 -9.80 -7.76 9.68
CA HIS A 43 -9.95 -8.95 10.51
C HIS A 43 -9.09 -10.12 10.02
N LEU A 44 -9.04 -10.37 8.71
CA LEU A 44 -8.30 -11.49 8.14
C LEU A 44 -6.79 -11.30 8.33
N SER A 45 -6.27 -10.11 7.99
CA SER A 45 -4.82 -9.85 8.11
C SER A 45 -4.34 -9.99 9.56
N LEU A 46 -5.11 -9.50 10.54
CA LEU A 46 -4.75 -9.59 11.95
C LEU A 46 -4.74 -11.05 12.42
N VAL A 47 -5.76 -11.83 12.05
CA VAL A 47 -5.84 -13.27 12.38
C VAL A 47 -4.69 -14.06 11.76
N GLU A 48 -4.37 -13.82 10.47
CA GLU A 48 -3.26 -14.50 9.81
C GLU A 48 -1.89 -14.14 10.41
N LYS A 49 -1.71 -12.90 10.84
CA LYS A 49 -0.50 -12.48 11.57
C LYS A 49 -0.40 -13.18 12.92
N MET A 50 -1.48 -13.28 13.69
CA MET A 50 -1.48 -14.05 14.95
C MET A 50 -1.12 -15.52 14.72
N ILE A 51 -1.71 -16.17 13.72
CA ILE A 51 -1.37 -17.56 13.35
C ILE A 51 0.12 -17.67 13.02
N PHE A 52 0.66 -16.74 12.21
CA PHE A 52 2.07 -16.72 11.85
C PHE A 52 2.98 -16.65 13.09
N GLN A 53 2.67 -15.78 14.05
CA GLN A 53 3.47 -15.65 15.27
C GLN A 53 3.45 -16.93 16.12
N ILE A 54 2.29 -17.57 16.26
CA ILE A 54 2.17 -18.83 17.01
C ILE A 54 2.97 -19.95 16.33
N VAL A 55 2.97 -20.00 14.99
CA VAL A 55 3.64 -21.06 14.23
C VAL A 55 5.15 -20.86 14.18
N HIS A 56 5.63 -19.65 13.91
CA HIS A 56 7.04 -19.40 13.58
C HIS A 56 7.84 -18.72 14.70
N ASN A 57 7.16 -18.09 15.66
CA ASN A 57 7.79 -17.29 16.73
C ASN A 57 7.25 -17.67 18.12
N ASN A 58 6.87 -18.93 18.34
CA ASN A 58 6.11 -19.37 19.51
C ASN A 58 6.66 -18.85 20.86
N ASN A 59 7.97 -18.90 21.07
CA ASN A 59 8.62 -18.48 22.32
C ASN A 59 8.56 -16.96 22.57
N ASN A 60 8.34 -16.16 21.51
CA ASN A 60 8.37 -14.69 21.56
C ASN A 60 7.08 -14.05 21.02
N CYS A 61 6.03 -14.85 20.78
CA CYS A 61 4.84 -14.43 20.05
C CYS A 61 3.94 -13.47 20.84
N SER A 62 3.98 -13.54 22.18
CA SER A 62 3.01 -12.86 23.06
C SER A 62 2.98 -11.35 22.87
N LYS A 63 4.13 -10.68 22.78
CA LYS A 63 4.20 -9.23 22.54
C LYS A 63 3.57 -8.81 21.19
N TYR A 64 3.67 -9.65 20.17
CA TYR A 64 3.09 -9.38 18.86
C TYR A 64 1.58 -9.60 18.87
N ILE A 65 1.13 -10.71 19.47
CA ILE A 65 -0.30 -11.00 19.65
C ILE A 65 -0.98 -9.92 20.49
N ASP A 66 -0.36 -9.50 21.60
CA ASP A 66 -0.84 -8.40 22.43
C ASP A 66 -1.05 -7.13 21.61
N SER A 67 -0.09 -6.80 20.75
CA SER A 67 -0.15 -5.66 19.83
C SER A 67 -1.36 -5.77 18.89
N TYR A 68 -1.56 -6.92 18.24
CA TYR A 68 -2.69 -7.14 17.33
C TYR A 68 -4.05 -7.07 18.02
N LEU A 69 -4.17 -7.58 19.24
CA LEU A 69 -5.41 -7.55 20.01
C LEU A 69 -5.80 -6.15 20.50
N THR A 70 -4.90 -5.15 20.40
CA THR A 70 -5.27 -3.74 20.60
C THR A 70 -6.02 -3.14 19.42
N HIS A 71 -6.11 -3.83 18.29
CA HIS A 71 -6.76 -3.31 17.09
C HIS A 71 -8.29 -3.13 17.31
N PRO A 72 -8.90 -2.00 16.89
CA PRO A 72 -10.34 -1.77 17.03
C PRO A 72 -11.25 -2.83 16.39
N PHE A 73 -10.79 -3.50 15.34
CA PHE A 73 -11.52 -4.59 14.67
C PHE A 73 -11.65 -5.87 15.50
N LEU A 74 -10.78 -6.08 16.49
CA LEU A 74 -10.83 -7.30 17.32
C LEU A 74 -11.43 -7.05 18.70
N GLN A 75 -12.00 -5.85 18.93
CA GLN A 75 -12.68 -5.56 20.20
C GLN A 75 -14.02 -6.29 20.25
N LYS A 76 -14.31 -6.91 21.39
CA LYS A 76 -15.49 -7.79 21.59
C LYS A 76 -16.82 -7.05 21.36
N ASP A 77 -16.84 -5.74 21.59
CA ASP A 77 -18.00 -4.87 21.42
C ASP A 77 -18.20 -4.39 19.97
N ASN A 78 -17.21 -4.56 19.09
CA ASN A 78 -17.27 -4.12 17.70
C ASN A 78 -18.43 -4.82 16.94
N LYS A 79 -19.39 -4.02 16.43
CA LYS A 79 -20.59 -4.54 15.75
C LYS A 79 -20.26 -5.40 14.53
N TYR A 80 -19.27 -5.00 13.74
CA TYR A 80 -18.86 -5.70 12.52
C TYR A 80 -18.06 -6.98 12.80
N PHE A 81 -17.47 -7.09 14.00
CA PHE A 81 -16.78 -8.32 14.41
C PHE A 81 -17.76 -9.39 14.88
N LYS A 82 -18.86 -8.99 15.54
CA LYS A 82 -19.95 -9.88 16.03
C LYS A 82 -20.69 -10.62 14.93
N GLU A 83 -20.57 -10.13 13.72
CA GLU A 83 -21.25 -10.58 12.52
C GLU A 83 -20.75 -11.91 11.94
N TYR A 84 -19.62 -12.42 12.42
CA TYR A 84 -19.02 -13.68 11.94
C TYR A 84 -19.44 -14.87 12.80
N LYS A 85 -19.60 -16.04 12.18
CA LYS A 85 -20.08 -17.25 12.84
C LYS A 85 -19.15 -17.70 13.97
N ASN A 86 -17.82 -17.61 13.77
CA ASN A 86 -16.85 -18.01 14.80
C ASN A 86 -16.47 -16.87 15.77
N HIS A 87 -17.15 -15.72 15.73
CA HIS A 87 -16.86 -14.57 16.59
C HIS A 87 -16.86 -14.92 18.09
N SER A 88 -17.93 -15.56 18.58
CA SER A 88 -18.11 -15.82 20.01
C SER A 88 -16.98 -16.68 20.57
N LEU A 89 -16.61 -17.73 19.86
CA LEU A 89 -15.49 -18.62 20.21
C LEU A 89 -14.17 -17.86 20.25
N VAL A 90 -13.83 -17.15 19.17
CA VAL A 90 -12.53 -16.47 19.05
C VAL A 90 -12.41 -15.30 20.02
N SER A 91 -13.48 -14.50 20.19
CA SER A 91 -13.48 -13.37 21.12
C SER A 91 -13.34 -13.82 22.57
N ASN A 92 -13.95 -14.95 22.98
CA ASN A 92 -13.76 -15.51 24.32
C ASN A 92 -12.31 -15.96 24.53
N LEU A 93 -11.71 -16.64 23.55
CA LEU A 93 -10.30 -17.04 23.60
C LEU A 93 -9.35 -15.83 23.67
N PHE A 94 -9.68 -14.72 23.00
CA PHE A 94 -8.91 -13.47 23.14
C PHE A 94 -8.98 -12.93 24.56
N GLU A 95 -10.13 -12.96 25.21
CA GLU A 95 -10.28 -12.49 26.59
C GLU A 95 -9.61 -13.43 27.59
N GLU A 96 -9.65 -14.74 27.37
CA GLU A 96 -8.87 -15.72 28.16
C GLU A 96 -7.37 -15.44 28.04
N TYR A 97 -6.86 -15.32 26.82
CA TYR A 97 -5.46 -14.98 26.56
C TYR A 97 -5.04 -13.64 27.20
N LYS A 98 -5.89 -12.61 27.16
CA LYS A 98 -5.60 -11.30 27.76
C LYS A 98 -5.49 -11.34 29.29
N LYS A 99 -6.16 -12.29 29.95
CA LYS A 99 -6.10 -12.46 31.42
C LYS A 99 -4.79 -13.06 31.88
N GLU A 100 -4.11 -13.81 31.01
CA GLU A 100 -2.78 -14.33 31.27
C GLU A 100 -1.81 -13.16 31.43
N GLY A 101 -1.23 -12.97 32.61
CA GLY A 101 -0.49 -11.75 32.94
C GLY A 101 0.82 -11.61 32.18
N LYS A 102 1.86 -12.32 32.64
CA LYS A 102 3.24 -12.15 32.15
C LYS A 102 3.44 -12.80 30.78
N PRO A 103 4.40 -12.31 29.94
CA PRO A 103 4.69 -12.89 28.62
C PRO A 103 4.93 -14.40 28.62
N ASN A 104 5.64 -14.94 29.63
CA ASN A 104 5.92 -16.37 29.74
C ASN A 104 4.65 -17.19 30.05
N GLN A 105 3.72 -16.63 30.83
CA GLN A 105 2.43 -17.27 31.12
C GLN A 105 1.56 -17.30 29.86
N LYS A 106 1.53 -16.21 29.09
CA LYS A 106 0.85 -16.16 27.79
C LYS A 106 1.37 -17.20 26.81
N VAL A 107 2.68 -17.37 26.70
CA VAL A 107 3.29 -18.41 25.85
C VAL A 107 2.93 -19.81 26.34
N LYS A 108 3.00 -20.04 27.67
CA LYS A 108 2.57 -21.31 28.27
C LYS A 108 1.10 -21.61 27.96
N TRP A 109 0.22 -20.62 28.13
CA TRP A 109 -1.20 -20.73 27.81
C TRP A 109 -1.42 -21.06 26.33
N ILE A 110 -0.72 -20.42 25.39
CA ILE A 110 -0.81 -20.74 23.95
C ILE A 110 -0.45 -22.21 23.69
N ASN A 111 0.58 -22.73 24.36
CA ASN A 111 1.03 -24.11 24.21
C ASN A 111 0.04 -25.12 24.81
N GLU A 112 -0.57 -24.79 25.94
CA GLU A 112 -1.56 -25.64 26.62
C GLU A 112 -2.94 -25.59 25.92
N ASN A 113 -3.28 -24.46 25.30
CA ASN A 113 -4.57 -24.23 24.64
C ASN A 113 -4.46 -24.40 23.12
N GLN A 114 -4.22 -25.63 22.66
CA GLN A 114 -4.15 -25.95 21.22
C GLN A 114 -5.41 -25.52 20.44
N ASN A 115 -6.56 -25.45 21.12
CA ASN A 115 -7.81 -24.94 20.57
C ASN A 115 -7.74 -23.47 20.13
N PHE A 116 -6.83 -22.67 20.68
CA PHE A 116 -6.66 -21.28 20.27
C PHE A 116 -6.18 -21.18 18.82
N LYS A 117 -5.08 -21.88 18.50
CA LYS A 117 -4.53 -21.92 17.14
C LYS A 117 -5.53 -22.51 16.14
N SER A 118 -6.19 -23.63 16.47
CA SER A 118 -7.16 -24.25 15.56
C SER A 118 -8.39 -23.35 15.32
N SER A 119 -8.86 -22.63 16.35
CA SER A 119 -9.94 -21.65 16.22
C SER A 119 -9.57 -20.46 15.35
N LEU A 120 -8.33 -19.94 15.48
CA LEU A 120 -7.82 -18.90 14.59
C LEU A 120 -7.76 -19.36 13.15
N ILE A 121 -7.25 -20.57 12.89
CA ILE A 121 -7.19 -21.14 11.54
C ILE A 121 -8.61 -21.27 10.95
N ARG A 122 -9.55 -21.85 11.71
CA ARG A 122 -10.96 -21.97 11.29
C ARG A 122 -11.55 -20.60 10.96
N PHE A 123 -11.30 -19.60 11.81
CA PHE A 123 -11.80 -18.26 11.60
C PHE A 123 -11.16 -17.58 10.38
N SER A 124 -9.86 -17.77 10.13
CA SER A 124 -9.19 -17.28 8.92
C SER A 124 -9.82 -17.86 7.64
N ILE A 125 -10.23 -19.13 7.66
CA ILE A 125 -10.89 -19.80 6.52
C ILE A 125 -12.29 -19.20 6.30
N GLU A 126 -13.03 -18.91 7.37
CA GLU A 126 -14.30 -18.20 7.28
C GLU A 126 -14.09 -16.82 6.64
N LEU A 127 -13.19 -16.00 7.21
CA LEU A 127 -12.94 -14.64 6.75
C LEU A 127 -12.54 -14.59 5.27
N LYS A 128 -11.63 -15.47 4.82
CA LYS A 128 -11.26 -15.61 3.39
C LYS A 128 -12.46 -15.86 2.47
N LYS A 129 -13.46 -16.60 2.95
CA LYS A 129 -14.64 -16.97 2.15
C LYS A 129 -15.72 -15.88 2.17
N VAL A 130 -15.91 -15.22 3.32
CA VAL A 130 -17.11 -14.40 3.56
C VAL A 130 -16.84 -12.90 3.74
N MET A 131 -15.69 -12.47 4.29
CA MET A 131 -15.48 -11.08 4.72
C MET A 131 -15.67 -10.06 3.57
N PHE A 132 -14.98 -10.28 2.45
CA PHE A 132 -15.09 -9.39 1.29
C PHE A 132 -16.50 -9.43 0.67
N LYS A 133 -17.03 -10.64 0.46
CA LYS A 133 -18.37 -10.83 -0.12
C LYS A 133 -19.46 -10.19 0.72
N LYS A 134 -19.37 -10.36 2.04
CA LYS A 134 -20.31 -9.79 3.00
C LYS A 134 -20.25 -8.27 2.94
N SER A 135 -19.05 -7.68 3.04
CA SER A 135 -18.88 -6.23 2.93
C SER A 135 -19.44 -5.66 1.64
N LEU A 136 -19.22 -6.34 0.50
CA LEU A 136 -19.80 -5.92 -0.77
C LEU A 136 -21.33 -6.02 -0.79
N LYS A 137 -21.91 -7.11 -0.25
CA LYS A 137 -23.36 -7.28 -0.15
C LYS A 137 -24.01 -6.22 0.74
N GLU A 138 -23.40 -5.89 1.87
CA GLU A 138 -23.89 -4.82 2.75
C GLU A 138 -23.87 -3.47 2.02
N ILE A 139 -22.77 -3.14 1.32
CA ILE A 139 -22.71 -1.92 0.50
C ILE A 139 -23.86 -1.92 -0.53
N ILE A 140 -24.01 -2.96 -1.33
CA ILE A 140 -25.07 -3.06 -2.34
C ILE A 140 -26.47 -2.89 -1.70
N SER A 141 -26.70 -3.51 -0.54
CA SER A 141 -27.93 -3.35 0.25
C SER A 141 -28.18 -1.89 0.65
N PHE A 142 -27.18 -1.22 1.21
CA PHE A 142 -27.29 0.19 1.61
C PHE A 142 -27.52 1.12 0.42
N LEU A 143 -26.88 0.85 -0.72
CA LEU A 143 -27.06 1.63 -1.93
C LEU A 143 -28.51 1.57 -2.45
N LYS A 144 -29.16 0.41 -2.35
CA LYS A 144 -30.54 0.18 -2.78
C LYS A 144 -31.61 0.55 -1.75
N CYS A 145 -31.21 0.74 -0.50
CA CYS A 145 -32.15 1.00 0.59
C CYS A 145 -32.95 2.30 0.38
N ILE A 146 -34.07 2.48 1.07
CA ILE A 146 -34.86 3.72 1.01
C ILE A 146 -34.30 4.84 1.90
N HIS A 147 -33.41 4.51 2.84
CA HIS A 147 -32.83 5.47 3.78
C HIS A 147 -31.78 6.37 3.13
N ASN A 148 -31.60 7.54 3.73
CA ASN A 148 -30.65 8.57 3.27
C ASN A 148 -29.19 8.16 3.52
N ILE A 149 -28.27 8.84 2.84
CA ILE A 149 -26.83 8.59 3.00
C ILE A 149 -26.36 8.78 4.44
N SER A 150 -26.91 9.74 5.19
CA SER A 150 -26.54 10.03 6.58
C SER A 150 -26.72 8.82 7.50
N GLU A 151 -27.71 7.97 7.24
CA GLU A 151 -28.02 6.78 8.05
C GLU A 151 -27.03 5.63 7.79
N HIS A 152 -26.46 5.56 6.59
CA HIS A 152 -25.55 4.48 6.17
C HIS A 152 -24.10 4.93 5.98
N GLN A 153 -23.78 6.22 6.18
CA GLN A 153 -22.46 6.79 5.89
C GLN A 153 -21.34 6.04 6.62
N SER A 154 -21.52 5.74 7.90
CA SER A 154 -20.50 5.06 8.70
C SER A 154 -20.27 3.59 8.28
N ASP A 155 -21.34 2.91 7.87
CA ASP A 155 -21.31 1.52 7.43
C ASP A 155 -20.70 1.40 6.04
N LEU A 156 -21.09 2.29 5.11
CA LEU A 156 -20.48 2.40 3.79
C LEU A 156 -18.98 2.67 3.90
N ILE A 157 -18.56 3.60 4.77
CA ILE A 157 -17.14 3.87 5.04
C ILE A 157 -16.43 2.61 5.56
N HIS A 158 -17.01 1.93 6.55
CA HIS A 158 -16.42 0.73 7.12
C HIS A 158 -16.21 -0.36 6.07
N HIS A 159 -17.27 -0.76 5.37
CA HIS A 159 -17.20 -1.83 4.39
C HIS A 159 -16.33 -1.45 3.18
N THR A 160 -16.34 -0.18 2.76
CA THR A 160 -15.44 0.29 1.71
C THR A 160 -13.97 0.11 2.12
N ASN A 161 -13.61 0.47 3.34
CA ASN A 161 -12.24 0.27 3.84
C ASN A 161 -11.85 -1.21 3.87
N ILE A 162 -12.77 -2.13 4.19
CA ILE A 162 -12.53 -3.58 4.08
C ILE A 162 -12.24 -3.98 2.63
N LEU A 163 -13.01 -3.49 1.65
CA LEU A 163 -12.77 -3.79 0.24
C LEU A 163 -11.39 -3.29 -0.21
N ILE A 164 -11.05 -2.02 0.05
CA ILE A 164 -9.77 -1.42 -0.34
C ILE A 164 -8.59 -2.14 0.33
N SER A 165 -8.70 -2.41 1.63
CA SER A 165 -7.70 -3.15 2.40
C SER A 165 -7.46 -4.53 1.77
N GLU A 166 -8.51 -5.28 1.43
CA GLU A 166 -8.36 -6.59 0.79
C GLU A 166 -7.76 -6.53 -0.62
N PHE A 167 -8.09 -5.51 -1.42
CA PHE A 167 -7.40 -5.30 -2.69
C PHE A 167 -5.89 -5.09 -2.48
N LEU A 168 -5.51 -4.21 -1.56
CA LEU A 168 -4.10 -3.95 -1.26
C LEU A 168 -3.39 -5.21 -0.73
N LEU A 169 -4.02 -5.91 0.20
CA LEU A 169 -3.50 -7.15 0.81
C LEU A 169 -3.49 -8.35 -0.15
N THR A 170 -4.17 -8.28 -1.28
CA THR A 170 -4.04 -9.24 -2.39
C THR A 170 -3.02 -8.79 -3.44
N ASN A 171 -2.18 -7.81 -3.08
CA ASN A 171 -1.07 -7.30 -3.88
C ASN A 171 -1.56 -6.67 -5.19
N ARG A 172 -2.59 -5.82 -5.10
CA ARG A 172 -3.05 -4.94 -6.18
C ARG A 172 -2.41 -3.56 -6.02
N ALA A 173 -2.04 -2.94 -7.13
CA ALA A 173 -1.51 -1.59 -7.05
C ALA A 173 -2.63 -0.59 -6.76
N GLN A 174 -2.32 0.48 -6.04
CA GLN A 174 -3.24 1.59 -5.80
C GLN A 174 -4.00 2.04 -7.06
N ASP A 175 -3.30 2.17 -8.19
CA ASP A 175 -3.92 2.57 -9.47
C ASP A 175 -4.95 1.53 -9.95
N ASP A 176 -4.66 0.23 -9.80
CA ASP A 176 -5.61 -0.85 -10.16
C ASP A 176 -6.85 -0.78 -9.27
N ILE A 177 -6.68 -0.47 -7.98
CA ILE A 177 -7.79 -0.32 -7.05
C ILE A 177 -8.69 0.82 -7.52
N ILE A 178 -8.12 1.99 -7.82
CA ILE A 178 -8.87 3.16 -8.28
C ILE A 178 -9.61 2.88 -9.62
N GLU A 179 -9.02 2.09 -10.51
CA GLU A 179 -9.63 1.72 -11.80
C GLU A 179 -10.88 0.82 -11.63
N THR A 180 -11.07 0.19 -10.47
CA THR A 180 -12.20 -0.72 -10.21
C THR A 180 -13.54 -0.07 -10.58
N PHE A 181 -13.76 1.18 -10.19
CA PHE A 181 -15.03 1.86 -10.47
C PHE A 181 -15.27 2.09 -11.95
N SER A 182 -14.24 2.56 -12.69
CA SER A 182 -14.37 2.72 -14.14
C SER A 182 -14.65 1.39 -14.85
N ARG A 183 -14.14 0.26 -14.32
CA ARG A 183 -14.37 -1.07 -14.88
C ARG A 183 -15.76 -1.61 -14.62
N ILE A 184 -16.36 -1.34 -13.45
CA ILE A 184 -17.70 -1.87 -13.15
C ILE A 184 -18.81 -1.03 -13.79
N ILE A 185 -18.61 0.28 -14.00
CA ILE A 185 -19.63 1.15 -14.61
C ILE A 185 -19.57 1.15 -16.15
N THR A 186 -18.49 0.65 -16.75
CA THR A 186 -18.30 0.66 -18.20
C THR A 186 -19.38 -0.12 -18.96
N LYS A 187 -19.60 0.28 -20.21
CA LYS A 187 -20.37 -0.49 -21.21
C LYS A 187 -19.46 -1.30 -22.14
N ASP A 188 -18.14 -1.19 -21.97
CA ASP A 188 -17.18 -1.93 -22.79
C ASP A 188 -17.00 -3.37 -22.28
N ILE A 189 -17.41 -4.33 -23.12
CA ILE A 189 -17.32 -5.78 -22.89
C ILE A 189 -15.89 -6.30 -22.72
N ASN A 190 -14.87 -5.53 -23.10
CA ASN A 190 -13.47 -5.91 -22.93
C ASN A 190 -12.92 -5.50 -21.56
N ASN A 191 -13.54 -4.50 -20.94
CA ASN A 191 -13.06 -3.89 -19.69
C ASN A 191 -13.86 -4.31 -18.46
N PHE A 192 -15.13 -4.70 -18.62
CA PHE A 192 -15.95 -5.15 -17.49
C PHE A 192 -15.43 -6.46 -16.87
N PRO A 193 -15.36 -6.58 -15.53
CA PRO A 193 -14.85 -7.77 -14.86
C PRO A 193 -15.94 -8.85 -14.74
N PHE A 194 -16.05 -9.71 -15.74
CA PHE A 194 -17.03 -10.80 -15.76
C PHE A 194 -16.76 -11.90 -14.72
N PRO A 195 -17.80 -12.57 -14.19
CA PRO A 195 -17.64 -13.76 -13.37
C PRO A 195 -16.86 -14.87 -14.09
N LYS A 196 -15.99 -15.60 -13.37
CA LYS A 196 -15.26 -16.73 -13.95
C LYS A 196 -16.17 -17.87 -14.42
N SER A 197 -17.29 -18.11 -13.75
CA SER A 197 -18.29 -19.08 -14.18
C SER A 197 -18.88 -18.70 -15.53
N PHE A 198 -19.30 -17.44 -15.66
CA PHE A 198 -19.82 -16.87 -16.91
C PHE A 198 -18.84 -17.05 -18.08
N LEU A 199 -17.54 -16.76 -17.88
CA LEU A 199 -16.52 -16.95 -18.93
C LEU A 199 -16.32 -18.42 -19.33
N LYS A 200 -16.54 -19.36 -18.41
CA LYS A 200 -16.40 -20.80 -18.67
C LYS A 200 -17.63 -21.38 -19.37
N GLU A 201 -18.81 -20.97 -18.93
CA GLU A 201 -20.10 -21.44 -19.45
C GLU A 201 -20.33 -20.95 -20.89
N ASN A 202 -19.88 -19.74 -21.22
CA ASN A 202 -20.08 -19.12 -22.54
C ASN A 202 -18.82 -19.17 -23.42
N LYS A 203 -17.98 -20.21 -23.29
CA LYS A 203 -16.69 -20.25 -23.99
C LYS A 203 -16.83 -20.21 -25.52
N ASP A 204 -17.88 -20.84 -26.05
CA ASP A 204 -18.08 -21.03 -27.49
C ASP A 204 -18.79 -19.84 -28.17
N ASN A 205 -19.45 -18.96 -27.40
CA ASN A 205 -20.20 -17.79 -27.87
C ASN A 205 -19.90 -16.53 -27.03
N LEU A 206 -18.65 -16.41 -26.56
CA LEU A 206 -18.28 -15.48 -25.51
C LEU A 206 -18.55 -14.01 -25.84
N LEU A 207 -18.41 -13.62 -27.11
CA LEU A 207 -18.55 -12.23 -27.52
C LEU A 207 -20.01 -11.77 -27.43
N GLU A 208 -20.93 -12.58 -27.95
CA GLU A 208 -22.38 -12.35 -27.91
C GLU A 208 -22.89 -12.37 -26.47
N ALA A 209 -22.51 -13.39 -25.70
CA ALA A 209 -22.90 -13.50 -24.29
C ALA A 209 -22.45 -12.28 -23.48
N LYS A 210 -21.24 -11.76 -23.72
CA LYS A 210 -20.75 -10.55 -23.04
C LYS A 210 -21.57 -9.31 -23.38
N LYS A 211 -21.98 -9.14 -24.64
CA LYS A 211 -22.83 -8.01 -25.06
C LYS A 211 -24.18 -8.09 -24.36
N GLU A 212 -24.82 -9.25 -24.40
CA GLU A 212 -26.10 -9.50 -23.74
C GLU A 212 -26.02 -9.25 -22.23
N TYR A 213 -24.96 -9.74 -21.56
CA TYR A 213 -24.76 -9.50 -20.14
C TYR A 213 -24.64 -8.00 -19.83
N ILE A 214 -23.88 -7.23 -20.61
CA ILE A 214 -23.71 -5.79 -20.37
C ILE A 214 -25.01 -5.02 -20.60
N GLU A 215 -25.80 -5.42 -21.60
CA GLU A 215 -27.10 -4.83 -21.90
C GLU A 215 -28.14 -5.12 -20.81
N ASN A 216 -28.13 -6.35 -20.27
CA ASN A 216 -29.16 -6.83 -19.35
C ASN A 216 -28.72 -6.92 -17.88
N ARG A 217 -27.52 -6.47 -17.53
CA ARG A 217 -27.00 -6.61 -16.15
C ARG A 217 -27.90 -5.88 -15.15
N THR A 218 -28.11 -6.52 -14.01
CA THR A 218 -28.75 -5.88 -12.86
C THR A 218 -27.78 -4.96 -12.12
N PHE A 219 -28.33 -4.10 -11.26
CA PHE A 219 -27.53 -3.29 -10.33
C PHE A 219 -26.58 -4.16 -9.50
N ASP A 220 -27.05 -5.32 -9.01
CA ASP A 220 -26.22 -6.22 -8.20
C ASP A 220 -25.08 -6.80 -9.04
N GLN A 221 -25.38 -7.31 -10.23
CA GLN A 221 -24.38 -7.83 -11.16
C GLN A 221 -23.33 -6.79 -11.54
N GLN A 222 -23.71 -5.52 -11.66
CA GLN A 222 -22.79 -4.43 -11.91
C GLN A 222 -21.80 -4.26 -10.75
N PHE A 223 -22.27 -4.14 -9.51
CA PHE A 223 -21.42 -3.93 -8.34
C PHE A 223 -20.68 -5.21 -7.89
N GLU A 224 -21.24 -6.40 -8.14
CA GLU A 224 -20.54 -7.68 -7.97
C GLU A 224 -19.30 -7.80 -8.87
N GLY A 225 -19.22 -6.99 -9.92
CA GLY A 225 -18.00 -6.75 -10.69
C GLY A 225 -16.77 -6.44 -9.82
N ILE A 226 -16.94 -5.77 -8.67
CA ILE A 226 -15.85 -5.50 -7.71
C ILE A 226 -15.23 -6.81 -7.20
N LEU A 227 -16.06 -7.80 -6.85
CA LEU A 227 -15.60 -9.12 -6.41
C LEU A 227 -14.93 -9.91 -7.53
N HIS A 228 -15.44 -9.79 -8.75
CA HIS A 228 -14.85 -10.44 -9.91
C HIS A 228 -13.48 -9.86 -10.24
N PHE A 229 -13.35 -8.53 -10.15
CA PHE A 229 -12.10 -7.82 -10.32
C PHE A 229 -11.04 -8.29 -9.31
N LEU A 230 -11.39 -8.37 -8.01
CA LEU A 230 -10.50 -8.92 -6.98
C LEU A 230 -10.00 -10.33 -7.33
N LYS A 231 -10.91 -11.18 -7.81
CA LYS A 231 -10.68 -12.60 -8.12
C LYS A 231 -9.96 -12.86 -9.44
N GLU A 232 -9.69 -11.85 -10.27
CA GLU A 232 -8.92 -12.05 -11.50
C GLU A 232 -7.61 -12.81 -11.19
N THR A 233 -7.28 -13.77 -12.05
CA THR A 233 -6.12 -14.62 -11.81
C THR A 233 -4.83 -13.83 -11.96
N LYS A 234 -3.87 -14.09 -11.06
CA LYS A 234 -2.49 -13.65 -11.25
C LYS A 234 -1.99 -14.12 -12.61
N LYS A 235 -1.36 -13.23 -13.37
CA LYS A 235 -0.69 -13.57 -14.62
C LYS A 235 0.74 -14.00 -14.28
N GLN A 236 1.20 -15.08 -14.91
CA GLN A 236 2.59 -15.49 -14.83
C GLN A 236 3.31 -14.93 -16.05
N GLU A 237 4.26 -14.03 -15.82
CA GLU A 237 4.98 -13.32 -16.87
C GLU A 237 6.48 -13.35 -16.57
N TYR A 238 7.28 -13.43 -17.62
CA TYR A 238 8.73 -13.25 -17.57
C TYR A 238 9.05 -11.78 -17.83
N PHE A 239 9.87 -11.23 -16.95
CA PHE A 239 10.46 -9.91 -17.12
C PHE A 239 11.90 -10.08 -17.59
N VAL A 240 12.27 -9.37 -18.66
CA VAL A 240 13.62 -9.36 -19.22
C VAL A 240 14.18 -7.95 -19.11
N PHE A 241 15.30 -7.80 -18.40
CA PHE A 241 15.99 -6.54 -18.18
C PHE A 241 17.44 -6.62 -18.64
N ARG A 242 18.03 -5.46 -18.92
CA ARG A 242 19.46 -5.34 -19.28
C ARG A 242 20.33 -5.09 -18.07
N ILE A 243 21.52 -5.66 -18.12
CA ILE A 243 22.60 -5.40 -17.16
C ILE A 243 23.83 -5.06 -17.97
N TYR A 244 24.37 -3.86 -17.76
CA TYR A 244 25.56 -3.37 -18.44
C TYR A 244 26.83 -3.64 -17.62
N ASN A 245 27.98 -3.37 -18.25
CA ASN A 245 29.32 -3.53 -17.71
C ASN A 245 29.68 -5.00 -17.43
N ILE A 246 29.12 -5.93 -18.20
CA ILE A 246 29.50 -7.34 -18.15
C ILE A 246 29.78 -7.81 -19.57
N GLN A 247 31.02 -8.21 -19.82
CA GLN A 247 31.38 -8.97 -21.01
C GLN A 247 31.25 -10.46 -20.69
N ALA A 248 30.43 -11.15 -21.48
CA ALA A 248 30.17 -12.56 -21.31
C ALA A 248 30.37 -13.29 -22.64
N GLU A 249 30.79 -14.55 -22.58
CA GLU A 249 30.89 -15.39 -23.77
C GLU A 249 29.51 -15.60 -24.41
N ARG A 250 29.47 -15.87 -25.73
CA ARG A 250 28.21 -16.01 -26.48
C ARG A 250 27.28 -17.09 -25.92
N THR A 251 27.86 -18.14 -25.35
CA THR A 251 27.19 -19.28 -24.72
C THR A 251 26.78 -19.01 -23.27
N PHE A 252 27.12 -17.84 -22.72
CA PHE A 252 26.90 -17.55 -21.31
C PHE A 252 25.43 -17.66 -20.94
N ARG A 253 25.20 -18.53 -19.96
CA ARG A 253 23.92 -18.72 -19.30
C ARG A 253 24.20 -19.11 -17.86
N PHE A 254 23.66 -18.34 -16.94
CA PHE A 254 23.80 -18.60 -15.52
C PHE A 254 22.46 -18.45 -14.83
N LYS A 255 22.10 -19.39 -13.96
CA LYS A 255 20.89 -19.31 -13.15
C LYS A 255 21.30 -19.31 -11.67
N TYR A 256 20.87 -18.29 -10.96
CA TYR A 256 20.92 -18.25 -9.51
C TYR A 256 19.47 -18.19 -9.02
N ASP A 257 19.07 -19.08 -8.11
CA ASP A 257 17.69 -19.22 -7.60
C ASP A 257 16.55 -18.93 -8.62
N GLN A 258 16.08 -17.68 -8.71
CA GLN A 258 14.94 -17.27 -9.52
C GLN A 258 15.32 -16.56 -10.82
N VAL A 259 16.52 -15.98 -10.92
CA VAL A 259 16.98 -15.19 -12.06
C VAL A 259 17.86 -16.05 -12.95
N THR A 260 17.55 -16.04 -14.26
CA THR A 260 18.47 -16.57 -15.27
C THR A 260 19.06 -15.41 -16.07
N PHE A 261 20.38 -15.32 -16.06
CA PHE A 261 21.19 -14.42 -16.84
C PHE A 261 21.57 -15.09 -18.16
N TYR A 262 21.44 -14.37 -19.25
CA TYR A 262 21.79 -14.83 -20.59
C TYR A 262 22.70 -13.83 -21.29
N HIS A 263 23.61 -14.34 -22.11
CA HIS A 263 24.18 -13.53 -23.18
C HIS A 263 23.05 -13.05 -24.12
N PRO A 264 23.13 -11.82 -24.69
CA PRO A 264 22.14 -11.33 -25.63
C PRO A 264 21.94 -12.25 -26.84
N GLU A 265 22.96 -12.98 -27.27
CA GLU A 265 22.92 -13.95 -28.38
C GLU A 265 22.35 -15.34 -28.03
N ASN A 266 21.82 -15.55 -26.83
CA ASN A 266 21.25 -16.85 -26.46
C ASN A 266 20.01 -17.20 -27.32
N GLU A 267 19.94 -18.45 -27.79
CA GLU A 267 18.87 -18.97 -28.67
C GLU A 267 17.46 -18.75 -28.11
N LYS A 268 17.28 -18.83 -26.79
CA LYS A 268 15.99 -18.62 -26.13
C LYS A 268 15.41 -17.23 -26.38
N LEU A 269 16.25 -16.26 -26.74
CA LEU A 269 15.88 -14.86 -26.96
C LEU A 269 15.64 -14.53 -28.43
N GLU A 270 15.91 -15.45 -29.37
CA GLU A 270 15.82 -15.17 -30.81
C GLU A 270 14.41 -14.74 -31.23
N THR A 271 13.38 -15.42 -30.73
CA THR A 271 11.99 -15.06 -31.05
C THR A 271 11.65 -13.65 -30.53
N LEU A 272 12.17 -13.29 -29.35
CA LEU A 272 11.99 -11.94 -28.79
C LEU A 272 12.71 -10.90 -29.64
N LYS A 273 13.95 -11.16 -30.08
CA LYS A 273 14.72 -10.25 -30.95
C LYS A 273 14.00 -9.95 -32.25
N VAL A 274 13.48 -10.99 -32.92
CA VAL A 274 12.76 -10.83 -34.19
C VAL A 274 11.53 -9.93 -34.00
N HIS A 275 10.76 -10.12 -32.93
CA HIS A 275 9.61 -9.26 -32.63
C HIS A 275 10.02 -7.84 -32.27
N VAL A 276 11.07 -7.69 -31.46
CA VAL A 276 11.61 -6.40 -31.02
C VAL A 276 12.11 -5.57 -32.20
N LYS A 277 12.76 -6.18 -33.20
CA LYS A 277 13.21 -5.48 -34.42
C LYS A 277 12.05 -4.87 -35.22
N LYS A 278 10.84 -5.45 -35.14
CA LYS A 278 9.64 -4.95 -35.81
C LYS A 278 9.00 -3.75 -35.08
N GLN A 279 9.40 -3.46 -33.85
CA GLN A 279 8.89 -2.32 -33.09
C GLN A 279 9.91 -1.18 -33.07
N PRO A 280 9.60 0.00 -33.64
CA PRO A 280 10.56 1.10 -33.80
C PRO A 280 11.28 1.51 -32.51
N PHE A 281 10.57 1.48 -31.38
CA PHE A 281 11.12 1.88 -30.08
C PHE A 281 11.97 0.80 -29.41
N SER A 282 11.94 -0.43 -29.92
CA SER A 282 12.55 -1.58 -29.25
C SER A 282 13.87 -2.04 -29.85
N GLN A 283 14.22 -1.54 -31.04
CA GLN A 283 15.33 -2.05 -31.86
C GLN A 283 16.66 -2.10 -31.12
N ASP A 284 16.91 -1.14 -30.21
CA ASP A 284 18.17 -1.01 -29.49
C ASP A 284 18.32 -1.93 -28.26
N PHE A 285 17.28 -2.67 -27.87
CA PHE A 285 17.31 -3.49 -26.66
C PHE A 285 18.44 -4.52 -26.64
N PHE A 286 18.74 -5.09 -27.82
CA PHE A 286 19.74 -6.14 -27.98
C PHE A 286 21.05 -5.65 -28.63
N LEU A 287 21.16 -4.34 -28.93
CA LEU A 287 22.27 -3.80 -29.73
C LEU A 287 23.44 -3.24 -28.92
N LYS A 288 23.26 -3.00 -27.61
CA LYS A 288 24.33 -2.47 -26.77
C LYS A 288 25.42 -3.53 -26.50
N LYS A 289 26.68 -3.10 -26.54
CA LYS A 289 27.84 -3.93 -26.18
C LYS A 289 27.95 -4.05 -24.66
N ASP A 290 28.73 -5.02 -24.20
CA ASP A 290 29.09 -5.24 -22.79
C ASP A 290 27.86 -5.34 -21.87
N MET A 291 26.91 -6.18 -22.29
CA MET A 291 25.69 -6.42 -21.53
C MET A 291 25.31 -7.90 -21.49
N ILE A 292 24.59 -8.24 -20.44
CA ILE A 292 23.83 -9.49 -20.31
C ILE A 292 22.35 -9.15 -20.06
N LEU A 293 21.50 -10.16 -20.16
CA LEU A 293 20.08 -10.03 -19.91
C LEU A 293 19.68 -10.85 -18.70
N ALA A 294 19.02 -10.22 -17.73
CA ALA A 294 18.43 -10.91 -16.60
C ALA A 294 16.95 -11.22 -16.89
N THR A 295 16.56 -12.46 -16.62
CA THR A 295 15.19 -12.92 -16.77
C THR A 295 14.67 -13.48 -15.46
N VAL A 296 13.45 -13.11 -15.09
CA VAL A 296 12.79 -13.60 -13.89
C VAL A 296 11.31 -13.83 -14.16
N LYS A 297 10.77 -14.94 -13.66
CA LYS A 297 9.35 -15.27 -13.78
C LYS A 297 8.61 -14.76 -12.56
N VAL A 298 7.61 -13.91 -12.75
CA VAL A 298 6.82 -13.32 -11.67
C VAL A 298 5.35 -13.65 -11.86
N SER A 299 4.67 -14.02 -10.76
CA SER A 299 3.23 -14.26 -10.72
C SER A 299 2.55 -13.13 -9.96
N SER A 300 1.81 -12.27 -10.69
CA SER A 300 1.17 -11.10 -10.09
C SER A 300 -0.14 -10.75 -10.79
N SER A 301 -1.06 -10.16 -10.03
CA SER A 301 -2.29 -9.56 -10.56
C SER A 301 -2.10 -8.12 -11.04
N SER A 302 -0.94 -7.51 -10.76
CA SER A 302 -0.60 -6.14 -11.12
C SER A 302 0.77 -6.07 -11.79
N ASN A 303 0.84 -5.46 -12.98
CA ASN A 303 2.10 -5.31 -13.73
C ASN A 303 3.11 -4.45 -12.96
N ARG A 304 2.65 -3.37 -12.30
CA ARG A 304 3.52 -2.50 -11.49
C ARG A 304 4.22 -3.27 -10.38
N ILE A 305 3.48 -4.11 -9.67
CA ILE A 305 4.00 -4.95 -8.59
C ILE A 305 4.91 -6.04 -9.15
N ALA A 306 4.51 -6.68 -10.25
CA ALA A 306 5.31 -7.69 -10.93
C ALA A 306 6.69 -7.14 -11.32
N LYS A 307 6.72 -5.92 -11.87
CA LYS A 307 7.94 -5.19 -12.21
C LYS A 307 8.82 -4.97 -10.97
N GLN A 308 8.24 -4.50 -9.86
CA GLN A 308 9.03 -4.22 -8.65
C GLN A 308 9.62 -5.49 -8.04
N ILE A 309 8.84 -6.58 -8.01
CA ILE A 309 9.33 -7.90 -7.58
C ILE A 309 10.50 -8.32 -8.48
N ALA A 310 10.33 -8.24 -9.80
CA ALA A 310 11.38 -8.58 -10.75
C ALA A 310 12.67 -7.77 -10.52
N ILE A 311 12.56 -6.45 -10.32
CA ILE A 311 13.69 -5.55 -10.03
C ILE A 311 14.41 -5.95 -8.76
N ASN A 312 13.69 -6.20 -7.67
CA ASN A 312 14.29 -6.53 -6.38
C ASN A 312 14.97 -7.91 -6.42
N THR A 313 14.33 -8.90 -7.03
CA THR A 313 14.91 -10.24 -7.22
C THR A 313 16.17 -10.17 -8.07
N ILE A 314 16.16 -9.44 -9.19
CA ILE A 314 17.34 -9.27 -10.04
C ILE A 314 18.47 -8.57 -9.30
N LYS A 315 18.20 -7.45 -8.60
CA LYS A 315 19.25 -6.75 -7.83
C LYS A 315 19.94 -7.66 -6.82
N ARG A 316 19.15 -8.36 -6.00
CA ARG A 316 19.66 -9.27 -4.97
C ARG A 316 20.52 -10.39 -5.57
N GLU A 317 20.09 -10.96 -6.68
CA GLU A 317 20.78 -12.10 -7.29
C GLU A 317 21.96 -11.67 -8.18
N LEU A 318 21.94 -10.43 -8.67
CA LEU A 318 23.05 -9.79 -9.36
C LEU A 318 24.22 -9.52 -8.43
N GLU A 319 23.99 -9.19 -7.15
CA GLU A 319 25.06 -9.05 -6.14
C GLU A 319 25.94 -10.31 -6.05
N PHE A 320 25.36 -11.50 -6.19
CA PHE A 320 26.12 -12.74 -6.22
C PHE A 320 27.03 -12.83 -7.45
N LEU A 321 26.51 -12.46 -8.63
CA LEU A 321 27.27 -12.45 -9.87
C LEU A 321 28.40 -11.41 -9.79
N ASP A 322 28.12 -10.20 -9.33
CA ASP A 322 29.10 -9.13 -9.13
C ASP A 322 30.21 -9.57 -8.17
N TYR A 323 29.83 -10.17 -7.03
CA TYR A 323 30.78 -10.69 -6.06
C TYR A 323 31.68 -11.80 -6.65
N LYS A 324 31.11 -12.77 -7.37
CA LYS A 324 31.87 -13.90 -7.92
C LYS A 324 32.75 -13.53 -9.11
N CYS A 325 32.31 -12.58 -9.92
CA CYS A 325 33.03 -12.16 -11.12
C CYS A 325 33.92 -10.93 -10.88
N GLY A 326 33.85 -10.30 -9.70
CA GLY A 326 34.50 -9.00 -9.46
C GLY A 326 33.94 -7.90 -10.37
N ALA A 327 32.68 -8.03 -10.80
CA ALA A 327 32.05 -7.09 -11.71
C ALA A 327 31.43 -5.90 -10.96
N ASN A 328 31.35 -4.76 -11.64
CA ASN A 328 30.60 -3.58 -11.20
C ASN A 328 29.45 -3.33 -12.18
N SER A 329 28.50 -4.26 -12.14
CA SER A 329 27.40 -4.27 -13.10
C SER A 329 26.44 -3.10 -12.89
N LEU A 330 25.82 -2.64 -13.99
CA LEU A 330 24.81 -1.60 -13.96
C LEU A 330 23.46 -2.17 -14.39
N PHE A 331 22.55 -2.33 -13.43
CA PHE A 331 21.19 -2.81 -13.68
C PHE A 331 20.27 -1.71 -14.22
N GLU A 332 19.78 -1.88 -15.45
CA GLU A 332 18.84 -0.96 -16.09
C GLU A 332 17.39 -1.41 -15.79
N ASN A 333 16.70 -0.65 -14.95
CA ASN A 333 15.39 -1.03 -14.40
C ASN A 333 14.19 -0.24 -14.94
N HIS A 334 14.42 0.66 -15.91
CA HIS A 334 13.39 1.53 -16.47
C HIS A 334 12.72 0.90 -17.68
N SER A 335 13.50 0.22 -18.52
CA SER A 335 13.02 -0.45 -19.72
C SER A 335 13.19 -1.96 -19.65
N TYR A 336 12.20 -2.66 -20.18
CA TYR A 336 12.12 -4.11 -20.05
C TYR A 336 11.14 -4.68 -21.06
N ILE A 337 11.30 -5.97 -21.30
CA ILE A 337 10.37 -6.78 -22.06
C ILE A 337 9.58 -7.65 -21.08
N VAL A 338 8.28 -7.77 -21.33
CA VAL A 338 7.39 -8.71 -20.65
C VAL A 338 6.90 -9.73 -21.65
N THR A 339 6.97 -11.01 -21.30
CA THR A 339 6.50 -12.10 -22.14
C THR A 339 5.94 -13.23 -21.29
N THR A 340 4.90 -13.93 -21.74
CA THR A 340 4.37 -15.12 -21.04
C THR A 340 5.09 -16.40 -21.46
N ASP A 341 5.63 -16.43 -22.68
CA ASP A 341 6.06 -17.66 -23.37
C ASP A 341 7.32 -17.46 -24.26
N PHE A 342 7.96 -16.29 -24.23
CA PHE A 342 9.04 -15.86 -25.13
C PHE A 342 8.64 -15.76 -26.62
N LYS A 343 7.33 -15.83 -26.93
CA LYS A 343 6.79 -15.68 -28.29
C LYS A 343 5.97 -14.39 -28.42
N ASN A 344 5.06 -14.17 -27.48
CA ASN A 344 4.25 -12.97 -27.38
C ASN A 344 4.93 -11.98 -26.43
N LEU A 345 5.01 -10.70 -26.81
CA LEU A 345 5.66 -9.70 -25.97
C LEU A 345 4.87 -8.41 -25.86
N SER A 346 5.08 -7.75 -24.73
CA SER A 346 4.89 -6.32 -24.57
C SER A 346 6.22 -5.75 -24.08
N SER A 347 6.51 -4.49 -24.43
CA SER A 347 7.73 -3.82 -23.99
C SER A 347 7.39 -2.46 -23.42
N LYS A 348 8.13 -2.06 -22.38
CA LYS A 348 8.08 -0.71 -21.86
C LYS A 348 9.42 -0.05 -22.09
N TRP A 349 9.39 1.10 -22.75
CA TRP A 349 10.55 1.94 -23.00
C TRP A 349 10.47 3.21 -22.18
N SER A 350 11.60 3.57 -21.56
CA SER A 350 11.73 4.80 -20.82
C SER A 350 12.76 5.71 -21.45
N ARG A 351 12.37 6.95 -21.72
CA ARG A 351 13.32 8.04 -22.08
C ARG A 351 14.37 8.28 -20.98
N LYS A 352 14.16 7.75 -19.77
CA LYS A 352 15.13 7.78 -18.66
C LYS A 352 16.38 6.92 -18.92
N GLU A 353 16.38 6.05 -19.95
CA GLU A 353 17.56 5.28 -20.35
C GLU A 353 18.75 6.12 -20.78
N ASN A 354 18.49 7.27 -21.42
CA ASN A 354 19.53 7.97 -22.17
C ASN A 354 20.16 9.12 -21.38
N SER A 355 19.46 9.60 -20.35
CA SER A 355 19.96 10.59 -19.38
C SER A 355 18.87 10.90 -18.36
N HIS A 356 19.21 11.07 -17.09
CA HIS A 356 18.32 11.75 -16.16
C HIS A 356 18.68 13.24 -16.15
N THR A 357 17.79 14.08 -16.69
CA THR A 357 17.93 15.53 -16.54
C THR A 357 17.56 15.91 -15.12
N ILE A 358 18.52 16.49 -14.37
CA ILE A 358 18.24 17.11 -13.08
C ILE A 358 17.39 18.35 -13.34
N SER A 359 16.08 18.24 -13.09
CA SER A 359 15.14 19.35 -13.26
C SER A 359 15.35 20.43 -12.18
N GLN A 360 14.76 21.62 -12.38
CA GLN A 360 14.73 22.65 -11.33
C GLN A 360 14.05 22.16 -10.04
N TRP A 361 13.04 21.28 -10.16
CA TRP A 361 12.43 20.65 -8.99
C TRP A 361 13.41 19.71 -8.28
N ASN A 362 14.20 18.92 -9.03
CA ASN A 362 15.26 18.09 -8.43
C ASN A 362 16.30 18.97 -7.73
N LYS A 363 16.72 20.08 -8.34
CA LYS A 363 17.64 21.03 -7.71
C LYS A 363 17.10 21.57 -6.39
N LYS A 364 15.87 22.07 -6.38
CA LYS A 364 15.19 22.52 -5.14
C LYS A 364 15.08 21.41 -4.09
N SER A 365 14.82 20.17 -4.52
CA SER A 365 14.76 19.02 -3.61
C SER A 365 16.14 18.68 -3.03
N LEU A 366 17.21 18.80 -3.82
CA LEU A 366 18.59 18.58 -3.38
C LEU A 366 19.09 19.70 -2.46
N GLU A 367 18.61 20.93 -2.64
CA GLU A 367 18.88 22.06 -1.73
C GLU A 367 18.29 21.83 -0.33
N ASN A 368 17.25 20.99 -0.21
CA ASN A 368 16.69 20.49 1.04
C ASN A 368 17.59 19.41 1.71
N ASN A 369 18.90 19.62 1.65
CA ASN A 369 19.93 18.74 2.18
C ASN A 369 20.08 18.94 3.71
N PRO A 370 19.93 17.89 4.54
CA PRO A 370 20.06 18.00 5.99
C PRO A 370 21.44 18.54 6.44
N PHE A 371 22.51 18.24 5.70
CA PHE A 371 23.86 18.74 5.99
C PHE A 371 23.96 20.27 5.86
N LEU A 372 23.17 20.87 4.96
CA LEU A 372 23.11 22.33 4.80
C LEU A 372 22.15 22.96 5.80
N LEU A 373 20.96 22.39 5.95
CA LEU A 373 19.90 22.93 6.79
C LEU A 373 20.29 22.98 8.26
N LEU A 374 21.00 21.96 8.76
CA LEU A 374 21.32 21.82 10.17
C LEU A 374 22.62 22.50 10.59
N LYS A 375 23.27 23.29 9.72
CA LYS A 375 24.56 23.96 10.02
C LYS A 375 24.56 24.77 11.31
N LYS A 376 23.43 25.40 11.66
CA LYS A 376 23.28 26.25 12.86
C LYS A 376 22.69 25.51 14.07
N VAL A 377 22.53 24.19 14.01
CA VAL A 377 22.07 23.36 15.13
C VAL A 377 23.28 22.90 15.94
N ASN A 378 23.08 22.68 17.25
CA ASN A 378 24.01 22.09 18.19
C ASN A 378 24.80 20.95 17.54
N GLN A 379 26.12 21.03 17.65
CA GLN A 379 27.04 20.12 16.97
C GLN A 379 26.79 18.65 17.34
N LYS A 380 26.64 18.34 18.63
CA LYS A 380 26.39 16.97 19.11
C LYS A 380 25.07 16.41 18.56
N CYS A 381 24.03 17.25 18.54
CA CYS A 381 22.72 16.87 18.00
C CYS A 381 22.78 16.62 16.48
N ARG A 382 23.37 17.56 15.75
CA ARG A 382 23.54 17.49 14.30
C ARG A 382 24.39 16.29 13.87
N GLU A 383 25.56 16.11 14.47
CA GLU A 383 26.49 15.04 14.09
C GLU A 383 25.87 13.67 14.33
N HIS A 384 25.22 13.46 15.48
CA HIS A 384 24.53 12.20 15.76
C HIS A 384 23.46 11.90 14.69
N PHE A 385 22.61 12.87 14.36
CA PHE A 385 21.58 12.68 13.34
C PHE A 385 22.18 12.43 11.95
N LEU A 386 23.14 13.23 11.51
CA LEU A 386 23.74 13.16 10.17
C LEU A 386 24.56 11.88 9.96
N ASN A 387 25.20 11.35 11.01
CA ASN A 387 25.95 10.09 10.95
C ASN A 387 25.08 8.89 10.53
N TYR A 388 23.77 8.94 10.75
CA TYR A 388 22.83 7.86 10.40
C TYR A 388 21.90 8.20 9.23
N GLU A 389 22.10 9.34 8.56
CA GLU A 389 21.27 9.75 7.41
C GLU A 389 21.39 8.76 6.24
N TYR A 390 22.56 8.13 6.06
CA TYR A 390 22.74 7.11 5.02
C TYR A 390 21.84 5.88 5.24
N LEU A 391 21.54 5.51 6.49
CA LEU A 391 20.61 4.43 6.81
C LEU A 391 19.17 4.79 6.46
N HIS A 392 18.78 6.05 6.66
CA HIS A 392 17.49 6.55 6.19
C HIS A 392 17.38 6.38 4.67
N VAL A 393 18.38 6.89 3.92
CA VAL A 393 18.41 6.79 2.46
C VAL A 393 18.36 5.32 2.01
N LYS A 394 19.18 4.45 2.61
CA LYS A 394 19.18 3.01 2.35
C LYS A 394 17.78 2.40 2.53
N SER A 395 17.13 2.69 3.67
CA SER A 395 15.79 2.17 3.98
C SER A 395 14.72 2.63 2.98
N GLN A 396 14.80 3.85 2.48
CA GLN A 396 13.87 4.37 1.46
C GLN A 396 14.06 3.70 0.10
N ILE A 397 15.30 3.29 -0.22
CA ILE A 397 15.64 2.59 -1.46
C ILE A 397 15.22 1.12 -1.39
N SER A 398 15.60 0.41 -0.32
CA SER A 398 15.34 -1.03 -0.18
C SER A 398 13.90 -1.34 0.19
N ARG A 399 13.25 -0.45 0.95
CA ARG A 399 11.92 -0.62 1.55
C ARG A 399 11.77 -1.90 2.37
N SER A 400 12.87 -2.42 2.91
CA SER A 400 12.87 -3.65 3.71
C SER A 400 12.57 -3.35 5.18
N PRO A 401 11.82 -4.22 5.90
CA PRO A 401 11.64 -4.12 7.34
C PRO A 401 12.96 -3.99 8.11
N GLU A 402 13.99 -4.70 7.67
CA GLU A 402 15.32 -4.77 8.28
C GLU A 402 16.04 -3.43 8.22
N ASP A 403 16.09 -2.78 7.06
CA ASP A 403 16.78 -1.49 6.92
C ASP A 403 16.00 -0.37 7.61
N TYR A 404 14.67 -0.41 7.60
CA TYR A 404 13.86 0.55 8.37
C TYR A 404 14.10 0.40 9.86
N TRP A 405 14.05 -0.83 10.39
CA TRP A 405 14.31 -1.06 11.81
C TRP A 405 15.74 -0.69 12.19
N HIS A 406 16.73 -1.04 11.36
CA HIS A 406 18.13 -0.70 11.60
C HIS A 406 18.36 0.81 11.64
N TYR A 407 17.70 1.58 10.77
CA TYR A 407 17.71 3.04 10.84
C TYR A 407 17.18 3.55 12.19
N PHE A 408 15.98 3.11 12.59
CA PHE A 408 15.37 3.57 13.84
C PHE A 408 16.18 3.18 15.09
N GLU A 409 16.61 1.93 15.14
CA GLU A 409 17.38 1.36 16.25
C GLU A 409 18.71 2.08 16.42
N THR A 410 19.44 2.29 15.33
CA THR A 410 20.76 2.93 15.40
C THR A 410 20.66 4.40 15.74
N LEU A 411 19.70 5.12 15.14
CA LEU A 411 19.48 6.55 15.43
C LEU A 411 19.06 6.78 16.89
N LEU A 412 18.27 5.89 17.49
CA LEU A 412 17.76 6.04 18.85
C LEU A 412 18.58 5.30 19.92
N LYS A 413 19.65 4.59 19.53
CA LYS A 413 20.48 3.81 20.45
C LYS A 413 21.04 4.62 21.62
N VAL A 414 21.40 5.88 21.39
CA VAL A 414 21.92 6.79 22.43
C VAL A 414 20.86 7.19 23.47
N VAL A 415 19.58 6.95 23.17
CA VAL A 415 18.46 7.24 24.08
C VAL A 415 17.97 5.95 24.76
N SER A 416 17.88 4.85 24.01
CA SER A 416 17.48 3.56 24.57
C SER A 416 17.94 2.38 23.73
N GLU A 417 18.35 1.31 24.39
CA GLU A 417 18.60 0.00 23.75
C GLU A 417 17.36 -0.91 23.81
N ASN A 418 16.32 -0.53 24.55
CA ASN A 418 15.12 -1.33 24.70
C ASN A 418 14.15 -1.10 23.54
N THR A 419 13.81 -2.17 22.80
CA THR A 419 12.87 -2.13 21.66
C THR A 419 11.54 -1.47 21.99
N THR A 420 10.95 -1.75 23.15
CA THR A 420 9.66 -1.16 23.56
C THR A 420 9.78 0.35 23.74
N ASN A 421 10.88 0.81 24.32
CA ASN A 421 11.14 2.25 24.49
C ASN A 421 11.39 2.94 23.14
N ILE A 422 12.16 2.32 22.25
CA ILE A 422 12.38 2.81 20.87
C ILE A 422 11.04 2.97 20.15
N ILE A 423 10.18 1.95 20.18
CA ILE A 423 8.83 2.01 19.59
C ILE A 423 8.01 3.15 20.19
N ASN A 424 8.03 3.29 21.53
CA ASN A 424 7.30 4.35 22.21
C ASN A 424 7.78 5.76 21.81
N ILE A 425 9.10 5.96 21.68
CA ILE A 425 9.69 7.22 21.23
C ILE A 425 9.21 7.56 19.82
N ILE A 426 9.33 6.62 18.88
CA ILE A 426 8.95 6.84 17.47
C ILE A 426 7.45 7.13 17.37
N SER A 427 6.61 6.34 18.05
CA SER A 427 5.16 6.54 18.05
C SER A 427 4.78 7.90 18.64
N SER A 428 5.41 8.35 19.73
CA SER A 428 5.17 9.69 20.30
C SER A 428 5.54 10.79 19.29
N ILE A 429 6.70 10.70 18.65
CA ILE A 429 7.15 11.71 17.69
C ILE A 429 6.24 11.77 16.46
N LEU A 430 5.79 10.61 15.94
CA LEU A 430 4.86 10.56 14.81
C LEU A 430 3.50 11.23 15.11
N VAL A 431 3.02 11.14 16.36
CA VAL A 431 1.78 11.80 16.78
C VAL A 431 1.89 13.32 16.65
N LEU A 432 3.05 13.93 16.93
CA LEU A 432 3.22 15.39 16.90
C LEU A 432 2.88 16.03 15.54
N SER A 433 3.13 15.32 14.44
CA SER A 433 2.89 15.84 13.08
C SER A 433 1.68 15.21 12.37
N SER A 434 0.98 14.28 13.02
CA SER A 434 -0.16 13.53 12.47
C SER A 434 -1.30 14.44 12.00
N ASN A 435 -1.85 15.28 12.88
CA ASN A 435 -2.97 16.18 12.58
C ASN A 435 -2.65 17.16 11.45
N LYS A 436 -1.42 17.73 11.44
CA LYS A 436 -0.99 18.64 10.36
C LYS A 436 -0.90 17.91 9.02
N THR A 437 -0.38 16.69 9.04
CA THR A 437 -0.26 15.85 7.84
C THR A 437 -1.64 15.50 7.28
N GLU A 438 -2.56 15.03 8.13
CA GLU A 438 -3.91 14.65 7.70
C GLU A 438 -4.69 15.85 7.16
N LYS A 439 -4.65 17.00 7.86
CA LYS A 439 -5.26 18.23 7.37
C LYS A 439 -4.71 18.63 5.99
N SER A 440 -3.41 18.48 5.77
CA SER A 440 -2.81 18.75 4.45
C SER A 440 -3.29 17.76 3.39
N LEU A 441 -3.39 16.47 3.71
CA LEU A 441 -3.88 15.45 2.77
C LEU A 441 -5.33 15.72 2.37
N ILE A 442 -6.20 15.98 3.35
CA ILE A 442 -7.63 16.30 3.12
C ILE A 442 -7.76 17.60 2.32
N ARG A 443 -7.01 18.66 2.68
CA ARG A 443 -7.01 19.93 1.91
C ARG A 443 -6.62 19.72 0.46
N ASN A 444 -5.53 18.99 0.23
CA ASN A 444 -5.08 18.70 -1.13
C ASN A 444 -6.12 17.89 -1.89
N TYR A 445 -6.79 16.94 -1.25
CA TYR A 445 -7.87 16.18 -1.90
C TYR A 445 -9.07 17.07 -2.21
N LEU A 446 -9.53 17.89 -1.26
CA LEU A 446 -10.62 18.87 -1.46
C LEU A 446 -10.32 19.83 -2.62
N ILE A 447 -9.12 20.41 -2.67
CA ILE A 447 -8.70 21.30 -3.76
C ILE A 447 -8.78 20.56 -5.10
N ASN A 448 -8.24 19.33 -5.17
CA ASN A 448 -8.29 18.56 -6.40
C ASN A 448 -9.71 18.11 -6.77
N SER A 449 -10.56 17.80 -5.78
CA SER A 449 -11.98 17.52 -6.00
C SER A 449 -12.67 18.72 -6.62
N VAL A 450 -12.48 19.93 -6.10
CA VAL A 450 -13.14 21.13 -6.64
C VAL A 450 -12.58 21.52 -8.00
N ILE A 451 -11.25 21.64 -8.15
CA ILE A 451 -10.61 22.13 -9.40
C ILE A 451 -10.87 21.20 -10.59
N ASN A 452 -10.93 19.88 -10.36
CA ASN A 452 -11.14 18.89 -11.42
C ASN A 452 -12.60 18.47 -11.58
N SER A 453 -13.55 19.17 -10.95
CA SER A 453 -14.98 18.92 -11.12
C SER A 453 -15.64 19.91 -12.09
N SER A 454 -16.94 19.75 -12.31
CA SER A 454 -17.81 20.73 -12.95
C SER A 454 -18.67 21.47 -11.93
N ALA A 455 -19.25 22.60 -12.34
CA ALA A 455 -20.23 23.33 -11.53
C ALA A 455 -21.44 22.43 -11.17
N SER A 456 -21.88 21.57 -12.09
CA SER A 456 -22.98 20.63 -11.84
C SER A 456 -22.63 19.53 -10.84
N GLN A 457 -21.39 19.02 -10.82
CA GLN A 457 -20.94 18.04 -9.82
C GLN A 457 -20.97 18.59 -8.40
N LEU A 458 -20.68 19.88 -8.26
CA LEU A 458 -20.62 20.55 -6.98
C LEU A 458 -21.95 21.21 -6.59
N GLU A 459 -22.97 21.08 -7.44
CA GLU A 459 -24.29 21.70 -7.29
C GLU A 459 -24.21 23.25 -7.13
N MET A 460 -23.32 23.90 -7.89
CA MET A 460 -23.09 25.36 -7.83
C MET A 460 -23.29 26.06 -9.19
N SER A 461 -23.41 27.38 -9.18
CA SER A 461 -23.50 28.17 -10.42
C SER A 461 -22.17 28.19 -11.20
N GLN A 462 -22.25 28.21 -12.54
CA GLN A 462 -21.06 28.22 -13.39
C GLN A 462 -20.16 29.44 -13.16
N LYS A 463 -20.76 30.61 -12.95
CA LYS A 463 -20.02 31.86 -12.65
C LYS A 463 -19.17 31.68 -11.38
N HIS A 464 -19.79 31.18 -10.31
CA HIS A 464 -19.12 31.02 -9.03
C HIS A 464 -18.04 29.91 -9.06
N PHE A 465 -18.31 28.83 -9.79
CA PHE A 465 -17.30 27.78 -10.02
C PHE A 465 -16.03 28.34 -10.67
N VAL A 466 -16.17 29.20 -11.68
CA VAL A 466 -15.04 29.85 -12.37
C VAL A 466 -14.29 30.80 -11.43
N GLU A 467 -15.01 31.55 -10.57
CA GLU A 467 -14.41 32.42 -9.55
C GLU A 467 -13.53 31.62 -8.57
N ILE A 468 -14.02 30.49 -8.05
CA ILE A 468 -13.26 29.62 -7.14
C ILE A 468 -12.06 29.01 -7.85
N ARG A 469 -12.25 28.48 -9.06
CA ARG A 469 -11.20 27.79 -9.82
C ARG A 469 -10.04 28.72 -10.21
N ASN A 470 -10.34 29.96 -10.54
CA ASN A 470 -9.34 30.94 -10.97
C ASN A 470 -8.76 31.76 -9.80
N SER A 471 -9.26 31.55 -8.57
CA SER A 471 -8.72 32.22 -7.40
C SER A 471 -7.30 31.72 -7.09
N ASN A 472 -6.38 32.66 -6.86
CA ASN A 472 -5.04 32.34 -6.35
C ASN A 472 -5.08 31.81 -4.90
N ASN A 473 -6.18 32.07 -4.17
CA ASN A 473 -6.39 31.63 -2.79
C ASN A 473 -7.68 30.82 -2.67
N PHE A 474 -7.55 29.53 -2.40
CA PHE A 474 -8.68 28.63 -2.16
C PHE A 474 -9.29 28.89 -0.78
N ASP A 475 -10.42 29.61 -0.72
CA ASP A 475 -11.14 29.84 0.54
C ASP A 475 -12.07 28.66 0.85
N PHE A 476 -11.63 27.80 1.77
CA PHE A 476 -12.39 26.65 2.22
C PHE A 476 -13.71 26.99 2.92
N GLN A 477 -13.86 28.19 3.50
CA GLN A 477 -15.11 28.60 4.15
C GLN A 477 -16.20 28.92 3.13
N ILE A 478 -15.82 29.59 2.03
CA ILE A 478 -16.73 29.87 0.92
C ILE A 478 -17.19 28.55 0.29
N ILE A 479 -16.24 27.68 -0.05
CA ILE A 479 -16.55 26.38 -0.67
C ILE A 479 -17.47 25.55 0.21
N LYS A 480 -17.23 25.51 1.53
CA LYS A 480 -18.08 24.75 2.46
C LYS A 480 -19.53 25.23 2.50
N LYS A 481 -19.78 26.53 2.31
CA LYS A 481 -21.14 27.09 2.32
C LYS A 481 -21.90 26.80 1.03
N GLU A 482 -21.18 26.65 -0.08
CA GLU A 482 -21.75 26.63 -1.43
C GLU A 482 -21.81 25.20 -2.03
N VAL A 483 -20.96 24.27 -1.58
CA VAL A 483 -20.95 22.90 -2.11
C VAL A 483 -21.96 22.02 -1.38
N ASN A 484 -22.93 21.48 -2.12
CA ASN A 484 -23.91 20.53 -1.61
C ASN A 484 -23.62 19.09 -2.05
N HIS A 485 -22.36 18.66 -1.95
CA HIS A 485 -21.96 17.30 -2.31
C HIS A 485 -21.67 16.46 -1.06
N PRO A 486 -22.37 15.34 -0.79
CA PRO A 486 -22.25 14.59 0.48
C PRO A 486 -20.82 14.18 0.83
N PHE A 487 -20.06 13.71 -0.17
CA PHE A 487 -18.67 13.32 0.07
C PHE A 487 -17.75 14.53 0.35
N VAL A 488 -18.00 15.70 -0.25
CA VAL A 488 -17.22 16.91 0.01
C VAL A 488 -17.52 17.43 1.41
N ASN A 489 -18.79 17.40 1.83
CA ASN A 489 -19.21 17.72 3.19
C ASN A 489 -18.55 16.80 4.23
N TYR A 490 -18.50 15.49 3.96
CA TYR A 490 -17.74 14.54 4.75
C TYR A 490 -16.26 14.93 4.89
N LEU A 491 -15.60 15.35 3.80
CA LEU A 491 -14.20 15.79 3.86
C LEU A 491 -14.01 17.05 4.71
N PHE A 492 -14.94 18.01 4.64
CA PHE A 492 -14.91 19.20 5.50
C PHE A 492 -15.11 18.87 6.98
N GLU A 493 -16.01 17.95 7.31
CA GLU A 493 -16.16 17.44 8.67
C GLU A 493 -14.86 16.77 9.14
N ARG A 494 -14.31 15.89 8.29
CA ARG A 494 -13.07 15.16 8.57
C ARG A 494 -11.88 16.08 8.83
N GLN A 495 -11.75 17.15 8.05
CA GLN A 495 -10.67 18.14 8.21
C GLN A 495 -10.65 18.79 9.60
N ASN A 496 -11.82 18.92 10.23
CA ASN A 496 -11.98 19.61 11.51
C ASN A 496 -11.88 18.67 12.72
N LEU A 497 -11.90 17.36 12.52
CA LEU A 497 -11.80 16.39 13.61
C LEU A 497 -10.40 16.39 14.23
N ILE A 498 -10.33 16.71 15.52
CA ILE A 498 -9.13 16.51 16.33
C ILE A 498 -9.06 15.04 16.68
N THR A 499 -7.91 14.43 16.39
CA THR A 499 -7.75 12.99 16.60
C THR A 499 -7.27 12.67 17.99
N ASN A 500 -7.77 11.57 18.52
CA ASN A 500 -7.31 11.03 19.78
C ASN A 500 -5.85 10.52 19.66
N ASN A 501 -4.92 11.25 20.26
CA ASN A 501 -3.48 10.93 20.28
C ASN A 501 -3.21 9.50 20.79
N LYS A 502 -3.99 8.98 21.74
CA LYS A 502 -3.85 7.61 22.26
C LYS A 502 -4.16 6.57 21.18
N LYS A 503 -5.20 6.81 20.36
CA LYS A 503 -5.56 5.92 19.24
C LYS A 503 -4.47 5.92 18.16
N LEU A 504 -3.96 7.10 17.80
CA LEU A 504 -2.87 7.22 16.82
C LEU A 504 -1.56 6.58 17.31
N LYS A 505 -1.19 6.83 18.58
CA LYS A 505 -0.01 6.21 19.19
C LYS A 505 -0.13 4.69 19.16
N SER A 506 -1.30 4.14 19.52
CA SER A 506 -1.58 2.70 19.44
C SER A 506 -1.44 2.17 18.01
N TYR A 507 -1.94 2.89 17.00
CA TYR A 507 -1.76 2.53 15.59
C TYR A 507 -0.28 2.48 15.17
N TYR A 508 0.50 3.53 15.44
CA TYR A 508 1.93 3.53 15.10
C TYR A 508 2.71 2.44 15.85
N THR A 509 2.38 2.21 17.13
CA THR A 509 3.00 1.16 17.93
C THR A 509 2.76 -0.23 17.33
N ARG A 510 1.54 -0.53 16.86
CA ARG A 510 1.26 -1.79 16.15
C ARG A 510 2.12 -1.96 14.91
N LEU A 511 2.17 -0.93 14.07
CA LEU A 511 2.93 -0.95 12.82
C LEU A 511 4.44 -1.15 13.06
N LEU A 512 5.00 -0.50 14.09
CA LEU A 512 6.41 -0.65 14.45
C LEU A 512 6.71 -2.03 15.06
N TRP A 513 5.79 -2.57 15.85
CA TRP A 513 5.89 -3.97 16.32
C TRP A 513 5.87 -4.95 15.14
N ASP A 514 5.05 -4.69 14.12
CA ASP A 514 5.03 -5.48 12.90
C ASP A 514 6.34 -5.38 12.12
N CYS A 515 6.89 -4.18 11.96
CA CYS A 515 8.21 -3.96 11.35
C CYS A 515 9.29 -4.78 12.06
N TYR A 516 9.37 -4.66 13.38
CA TYR A 516 10.31 -5.40 14.20
C TYR A 516 10.10 -6.92 14.11
N SER A 517 8.83 -7.37 14.08
CA SER A 517 8.48 -8.79 13.94
C SER A 517 8.94 -9.37 12.61
N GLN A 518 8.69 -8.65 11.50
CA GLN A 518 9.12 -9.10 10.17
C GLN A 518 10.64 -9.12 10.07
N ARG A 519 11.34 -8.09 10.57
CA ARG A 519 12.82 -8.06 10.64
C ARG A 519 13.35 -9.31 11.35
N ASN A 520 12.83 -9.63 12.53
CA ASN A 520 13.30 -10.79 13.29
C ASN A 520 12.99 -12.12 12.59
N SER A 521 11.80 -12.24 12.01
CA SER A 521 11.41 -13.47 11.31
C SER A 521 12.29 -13.72 10.08
N ILE A 522 12.59 -12.67 9.31
CA ILE A 522 13.45 -12.82 8.13
C ILE A 522 14.89 -13.15 8.54
N MET A 523 15.45 -12.42 9.51
CA MET A 523 16.85 -12.60 9.90
C MET A 523 17.14 -13.92 10.63
N HIS A 524 16.18 -14.46 11.40
CA HIS A 524 16.44 -15.63 12.25
C HIS A 524 15.80 -16.91 11.73
N SER A 525 14.70 -16.83 11.00
CA SER A 525 14.00 -18.02 10.51
C SER A 525 13.84 -18.07 9.00
N TYR A 526 14.24 -17.03 8.24
CA TYR A 526 14.00 -16.92 6.80
C TYR A 526 12.50 -17.02 6.42
N HIS A 527 11.61 -16.74 7.36
CA HIS A 527 10.17 -16.69 7.14
C HIS A 527 9.67 -15.25 7.23
N SER A 528 8.58 -14.97 6.53
CA SER A 528 7.90 -13.67 6.58
C SER A 528 6.40 -13.86 6.43
N ASN A 529 5.63 -12.93 7.00
CA ASN A 529 4.20 -12.86 6.79
C ASN A 529 3.90 -11.89 5.64
N GLU A 530 3.29 -12.37 4.55
CA GLU A 530 2.98 -11.56 3.36
C GLU A 530 2.15 -10.31 3.70
N LYS A 531 1.13 -10.43 4.58
CA LYS A 531 0.28 -9.31 4.99
C LYS A 531 1.06 -8.27 5.80
N GLY A 532 1.98 -8.72 6.65
CA GLY A 532 2.92 -7.86 7.39
C GLY A 532 3.85 -7.09 6.45
N LEU A 533 4.41 -7.76 5.44
CA LEU A 533 5.26 -7.10 4.44
C LEU A 533 4.51 -6.05 3.61
N ILE A 534 3.27 -6.34 3.18
CA ILE A 534 2.44 -5.38 2.45
C ILE A 534 2.12 -4.14 3.32
N LEU A 535 1.83 -4.33 4.61
CA LEU A 535 1.64 -3.21 5.54
C LEU A 535 2.90 -2.34 5.64
N ILE A 536 4.07 -2.96 5.77
CA ILE A 536 5.34 -2.25 5.89
C ILE A 536 5.66 -1.49 4.61
N ASP A 537 5.60 -2.13 3.44
CA ASP A 537 5.88 -1.48 2.15
C ASP A 537 4.92 -0.32 1.86
N SER A 538 3.64 -0.45 2.24
CA SER A 538 2.63 0.58 1.99
C SER A 538 2.73 1.80 2.92
N LYS A 539 3.00 1.59 4.21
CA LYS A 539 2.92 2.67 5.23
C LYS A 539 4.28 3.19 5.68
N LEU A 540 5.25 2.29 5.92
CA LEU A 540 6.50 2.66 6.59
C LEU A 540 7.37 3.68 5.84
N PRO A 541 7.44 3.70 4.49
CA PRO A 541 8.22 4.71 3.78
C PRO A 541 7.82 6.14 4.14
N LYS A 542 6.52 6.42 4.16
CA LYS A 542 5.98 7.75 4.49
C LYS A 542 6.11 8.07 5.98
N LEU A 543 5.91 7.08 6.85
CA LEU A 543 6.08 7.26 8.29
C LEU A 543 7.54 7.56 8.65
N ALA A 544 8.50 6.85 8.08
CA ALA A 544 9.92 7.08 8.30
C ALA A 544 10.34 8.49 7.83
N LEU A 545 9.85 8.94 6.67
CA LEU A 545 10.07 10.30 6.18
C LEU A 545 9.45 11.35 7.10
N ARG A 546 8.23 11.12 7.59
CA ARG A 546 7.56 12.04 8.51
C ARG A 546 8.25 12.11 9.87
N PHE A 547 8.67 10.98 10.41
CA PHE A 547 9.46 10.91 11.63
C PHE A 547 10.74 11.74 11.49
N ARG A 548 11.51 11.48 10.41
CA ARG A 548 12.73 12.22 10.09
C ARG A 548 12.47 13.72 9.97
N LYS A 549 11.44 14.13 9.24
CA LYS A 549 11.08 15.55 9.08
C LYS A 549 10.71 16.19 10.41
N THR A 550 9.95 15.49 11.25
CA THR A 550 9.52 15.99 12.57
C THR A 550 10.73 16.23 13.47
N LEU A 551 11.72 15.34 13.44
CA LEU A 551 12.99 15.54 14.15
C LEU A 551 13.74 16.76 13.62
N MET A 552 13.91 16.88 12.30
CA MET A 552 14.61 18.01 11.70
C MET A 552 13.94 19.35 12.01
N ASP A 553 12.61 19.43 11.90
CA ASP A 553 11.85 20.63 12.23
C ASP A 553 12.09 21.01 13.71
N ALA A 554 12.06 20.03 14.62
CA ALA A 554 12.33 20.26 16.05
C ALA A 554 13.78 20.68 16.34
N MET A 555 14.77 20.12 15.64
CA MET A 555 16.18 20.54 15.72
C MET A 555 16.36 22.00 15.31
N LEU A 556 15.66 22.43 14.26
CA LEU A 556 15.71 23.81 13.76
C LEU A 556 15.02 24.80 14.71
N GLU A 557 13.96 24.37 15.38
CA GLU A 557 13.24 25.15 16.41
C GLU A 557 14.03 25.24 17.72
N THR A 558 14.81 24.21 18.07
CA THR A 558 15.50 24.09 19.37
C THR A 558 17.01 23.88 19.20
N LYS A 559 17.65 24.88 18.58
CA LYS A 559 19.04 24.78 18.08
C LYS A 559 20.08 24.42 19.12
N GLU A 560 19.84 24.68 20.41
CA GLU A 560 20.83 24.49 21.47
C GLU A 560 20.85 23.06 22.06
N LEU A 561 19.77 22.28 21.89
CA LEU A 561 19.63 20.97 22.54
C LEU A 561 20.53 19.91 21.91
N SER A 562 21.10 19.03 22.74
CA SER A 562 21.67 17.76 22.30
C SER A 562 20.60 16.82 21.75
N PHE A 563 21.01 15.72 21.09
CA PHE A 563 20.05 14.77 20.52
C PHE A 563 19.19 14.09 21.60
N VAL A 564 19.77 13.75 22.76
CA VAL A 564 19.05 13.09 23.86
C VAL A 564 18.00 14.04 24.45
N GLU A 565 18.40 15.28 24.78
CA GLU A 565 17.50 16.32 25.32
C GLU A 565 16.36 16.66 24.34
N LEU A 566 16.65 16.68 23.04
CA LEU A 566 15.64 16.86 22.00
C LEU A 566 14.58 15.76 22.06
N ILE A 567 15.00 14.49 22.12
CA ILE A 567 14.08 13.34 22.16
C ILE A 567 13.26 13.36 23.45
N GLU A 568 13.89 13.60 24.60
CA GLU A 568 13.19 13.73 25.89
C GLU A 568 12.10 14.81 25.81
N LYS A 569 12.45 16.01 25.32
CA LYS A 569 11.51 17.12 25.13
C LYS A 569 10.35 16.76 24.19
N LEU A 570 10.61 16.02 23.12
CA LEU A 570 9.57 15.62 22.16
C LEU A 570 8.63 14.56 22.72
N THR A 571 9.14 13.66 23.58
CA THR A 571 8.33 12.59 24.17
C THR A 571 7.46 13.02 25.36
N GLN A 572 7.74 14.19 25.95
CA GLN A 572 6.95 14.80 27.02
C GLN A 572 5.76 15.63 26.52
N LYS A 573 5.72 15.99 25.22
CA LYS A 573 4.59 16.67 24.56
C LYS A 573 3.48 15.67 24.20
#